data_AF-A0A8K0K7E3-F1
#
_entry.id   AF-A0A8K0K7E3-F1
#
_cell.length_a   1.000
_cell.length_b   1.000
_cell.length_c   1.000
_cell.angle_alpha   90.00
_cell.angle_beta   90.00
_cell.angle_gamma   90.00
#
_symmetry.space_group_name_H-M   'P 1'
#
loop_
_entity.id
_entity.type
_entity.pdbx_description
1 polymer ?
#
loop_
_entity_poly.entity_id
_entity_poly.type
_entity_poly.pdbx_seq_one_letter_code
_entity_poly.pdbx_strand_id
1 'polypeptide(L)'
;MEWNTSMTGAKMTPKSLNLSSVSGRTPISARRKSILASSKKSAGRFSSSSRAAQSQKVIAVTAHHIVESYGVSLPVLVTEALNYADRCTVGSVRISPCGWAWLVTGRRLFVWQYRHVPPQSSGFADSAGRRWTMTGQCRELNLPPSDLSHKADLVCIISGEGNHVPSCVAVTPEGIVRYWPSITHEGTSVEDNADLQVNHV
;
A
#
# COMPACT_ATOMS: atom_id res chain seq x y z
N MET A 1 56.68 -42.40 -7.44
CA MET A 1 56.83 -42.23 -5.99
C MET A 1 56.01 -41.02 -5.60
N GLU A 2 55.09 -41.16 -4.65
CA GLU A 2 54.35 -40.02 -4.08
C GLU A 2 55.29 -39.20 -3.15
N TRP A 3 54.89 -38.06 -2.57
CA TRP A 3 53.87 -37.94 -1.51
C TRP A 3 52.98 -36.69 -1.65
N ASN A 4 51.68 -36.87 -1.38
CA ASN A 4 50.74 -35.81 -0.98
C ASN A 4 50.62 -35.77 0.56
N THR A 5 50.29 -34.60 1.12
CA THR A 5 49.50 -34.37 2.37
C THR A 5 49.43 -32.84 2.57
N SER A 6 48.32 -32.13 2.31
CA SER A 6 46.99 -32.14 2.96
C SER A 6 46.97 -31.43 4.33
N MET A 7 46.38 -30.23 4.37
CA MET A 7 45.81 -29.64 5.59
C MET A 7 44.28 -29.79 5.59
N THR A 8 43.69 -29.97 6.78
CA THR A 8 42.28 -30.33 6.95
C THR A 8 41.38 -29.11 7.23
N GLY A 9 40.25 -29.04 6.54
CA GLY A 9 39.22 -28.02 6.78
C GLY A 9 38.12 -28.52 7.72
N ALA A 10 37.68 -27.66 8.65
CA ALA A 10 36.58 -27.96 9.57
C ALA A 10 35.20 -27.75 8.92
N LYS A 11 34.22 -28.58 9.30
CA LYS A 11 32.78 -28.39 9.00
C LYS A 11 31.96 -28.73 10.24
N MET A 12 30.91 -27.96 10.52
CA MET A 12 29.87 -28.32 11.49
C MET A 12 28.48 -27.93 11.01
N THR A 13 27.53 -28.84 11.17
CA THR A 13 26.09 -28.68 10.87
C THR A 13 25.26 -29.58 11.79
N PRO A 14 24.25 -29.07 12.52
CA PRO A 14 23.23 -29.93 13.17
C PRO A 14 22.25 -30.46 12.12
N LYS A 15 22.06 -31.78 11.97
CA LYS A 15 21.29 -32.71 12.83
C LYS A 15 19.76 -32.57 12.70
N SER A 16 19.21 -33.25 11.71
CA SER A 16 17.83 -33.80 11.74
C SER A 16 17.79 -35.09 12.57
N LEU A 17 16.65 -35.41 13.19
CA LEU A 17 16.38 -36.71 13.81
C LEU A 17 15.07 -37.32 13.28
N ASN A 18 14.97 -38.64 13.36
CA ASN A 18 14.05 -39.46 12.57
C ASN A 18 12.95 -40.10 13.43
N LEU A 19 11.88 -40.58 12.78
CA LEU A 19 10.75 -41.27 13.42
C LEU A 19 11.16 -42.66 13.95
N SER A 20 10.52 -43.06 15.05
CA SER A 20 10.19 -44.47 15.30
C SER A 20 8.86 -44.58 16.07
N SER A 21 8.13 -45.67 15.82
CA SER A 21 6.79 -45.93 16.36
C SER A 21 6.70 -47.35 16.92
N VAL A 22 5.99 -47.56 18.03
CA VAL A 22 5.41 -48.86 18.39
C VAL A 22 4.26 -48.66 19.40
N SER A 23 3.34 -49.64 19.47
CA SER A 23 2.09 -49.58 20.25
C SER A 23 2.04 -50.64 21.37
N GLY A 24 1.35 -50.37 22.50
CA GLY A 24 1.37 -51.28 23.66
C GLY A 24 0.43 -50.98 24.86
N ARG A 25 -0.88 -51.21 24.67
CA ARG A 25 -1.87 -51.80 25.64
C ARG A 25 -1.83 -51.42 27.16
N THR A 26 -2.85 -50.65 27.61
CA THR A 26 -3.91 -50.94 28.65
C THR A 26 -3.61 -51.66 29.99
N PRO A 27 -4.48 -51.57 31.05
CA PRO A 27 -5.54 -50.59 31.44
C PRO A 27 -5.55 -50.22 32.97
N ILE A 28 -6.52 -49.42 33.46
CA ILE A 28 -7.34 -49.65 34.71
C ILE A 28 -8.40 -48.53 35.00
N SER A 29 -9.46 -48.89 35.73
CA SER A 29 -10.57 -48.12 36.39
C SER A 29 -10.30 -46.68 36.90
N ALA A 30 -11.29 -45.76 37.11
CA ALA A 30 -12.75 -45.69 36.86
C ALA A 30 -13.23 -44.18 36.96
N ARG A 31 -14.36 -43.65 37.53
CA ARG A 31 -15.46 -44.13 38.40
C ARG A 31 -16.75 -43.23 38.43
N ARG A 32 -17.52 -43.17 37.33
CA ARG A 32 -18.98 -42.79 37.23
C ARG A 32 -19.41 -41.29 37.26
N LYS A 33 -20.67 -41.11 36.80
CA LYS A 33 -21.62 -39.96 36.86
C LYS A 33 -21.49 -38.89 35.74
N SER A 34 -22.50 -38.41 35.00
CA SER A 34 -23.90 -38.78 34.64
C SER A 34 -24.82 -37.54 34.70
N ILE A 35 -25.78 -37.45 33.76
CA ILE A 35 -26.99 -36.58 33.75
C ILE A 35 -26.85 -35.17 33.10
N LEU A 36 -27.91 -34.85 32.33
CA LEU A 36 -28.33 -33.68 31.55
C LEU A 36 -27.86 -32.29 32.08
N ALA A 37 -27.74 -31.21 31.29
CA ALA A 37 -28.85 -30.61 30.53
C ALA A 37 -28.49 -29.37 29.65
N SER A 38 -29.49 -28.95 28.86
CA SER A 38 -29.74 -27.59 28.34
C SER A 38 -28.89 -27.04 27.18
N SER A 39 -29.58 -26.75 26.08
CA SER A 39 -29.09 -25.92 24.97
C SER A 39 -28.88 -24.47 25.44
N LYS A 40 -27.76 -23.84 25.06
CA LYS A 40 -27.62 -22.38 25.06
C LYS A 40 -27.25 -21.89 23.67
N LYS A 41 -27.97 -20.86 23.23
CA LYS A 41 -27.88 -20.31 21.87
C LYS A 41 -26.47 -19.83 21.61
N SER A 42 -25.88 -20.22 20.48
CA SER A 42 -24.69 -19.55 19.95
C SER A 42 -25.12 -18.15 19.51
N ALA A 43 -25.04 -17.19 20.43
CA ALA A 43 -25.20 -15.79 20.10
C ALA A 43 -24.08 -15.45 19.11
N GLY A 44 -24.47 -15.09 17.89
CA GLY A 44 -23.50 -14.77 16.84
C GLY A 44 -22.52 -13.73 17.37
N ARG A 45 -21.24 -14.10 17.44
CA ARG A 45 -20.16 -13.12 17.56
C ARG A 45 -20.13 -12.36 16.26
N PHE A 46 -20.99 -11.35 16.16
CA PHE A 46 -20.75 -10.22 15.28
C PHE A 46 -19.31 -9.79 15.58
N SER A 47 -18.41 -10.03 14.64
CA SER A 47 -17.14 -9.33 14.64
C SER A 47 -17.53 -7.88 14.40
N SER A 48 -17.72 -7.15 15.51
CA SER A 48 -17.71 -5.70 15.53
C SER A 48 -16.31 -5.32 15.11
N SER A 49 -16.09 -5.32 13.79
CA SER A 49 -14.95 -4.69 13.15
C SER A 49 -14.92 -3.30 13.75
N SER A 50 -13.95 -3.09 14.64
CA SER A 50 -13.57 -1.80 15.19
C SER A 50 -12.91 -1.02 14.07
N ARG A 51 -13.73 -0.70 13.06
CA ARG A 51 -13.45 0.29 12.05
C ARG A 51 -13.10 1.53 12.83
N ALA A 52 -11.81 1.84 12.87
CA ALA A 52 -11.35 3.18 13.14
C ALA A 52 -11.85 4.03 11.97
N ALA A 53 -13.14 4.39 12.01
CA ALA A 53 -13.60 5.62 11.43
C ALA A 53 -12.72 6.68 12.07
N GLN A 54 -11.72 7.15 11.33
CA GLN A 54 -10.87 8.25 11.78
C GLN A 54 -11.84 9.40 12.01
N SER A 55 -12.03 9.73 13.29
CA SER A 55 -13.10 10.62 13.71
C SER A 55 -12.87 11.96 13.04
N GLN A 56 -13.77 12.32 12.11
CA GLN A 56 -13.62 13.51 11.31
C GLN A 56 -13.56 14.70 12.26
N LYS A 57 -12.35 15.26 12.40
CA LYS A 57 -12.07 16.29 13.39
C LYS A 57 -12.56 17.58 12.81
N VAL A 58 -13.59 18.17 13.41
CA VAL A 58 -13.99 19.54 13.13
C VAL A 58 -12.79 20.46 13.46
N ILE A 59 -12.37 21.22 12.45
CA ILE A 59 -11.26 22.19 12.48
C ILE A 59 -11.83 23.58 12.78
N ALA A 60 -12.95 23.94 12.14
CA ALA A 60 -13.64 25.22 12.35
C ALA A 60 -15.14 25.08 12.10
N VAL A 61 -15.93 25.96 12.73
CA VAL A 61 -17.37 26.11 12.49
C VAL A 61 -17.66 27.58 12.22
N THR A 62 -18.48 27.84 11.21
CA THR A 62 -19.01 29.16 10.86
C THR A 62 -20.54 29.08 10.79
N ALA A 63 -21.24 30.21 10.62
CA ALA A 63 -22.70 30.24 10.57
C ALA A 63 -23.33 29.37 9.47
N HIS A 64 -22.58 29.02 8.41
CA HIS A 64 -23.08 28.27 7.25
C HIS A 64 -22.21 27.07 6.82
N HIS A 65 -21.01 26.91 7.39
CA HIS A 65 -20.06 25.85 7.00
C HIS A 65 -19.34 25.26 8.21
N ILE A 66 -19.21 23.93 8.21
CA ILE A 66 -18.32 23.17 9.10
C ILE A 66 -17.10 22.75 8.26
N VAL A 67 -15.90 23.04 8.75
CA VAL A 67 -14.65 22.57 8.16
C VAL A 67 -14.15 21.41 9.01
N GLU A 68 -13.95 20.24 8.40
CA GLU A 68 -13.52 19.02 9.08
C GLU A 68 -12.37 18.32 8.32
N SER A 69 -11.62 17.47 9.02
CA SER A 69 -10.66 16.58 8.36
C SER A 69 -11.38 15.58 7.47
N TYR A 70 -11.03 15.56 6.18
CA TYR A 70 -11.66 14.69 5.17
C TYR A 70 -10.73 13.54 4.77
N GLY A 71 -11.29 12.33 4.66
CA GLY A 71 -10.55 11.14 4.25
C GLY A 71 -9.69 10.53 5.37
N VAL A 72 -8.65 9.80 4.97
CA VAL A 72 -7.65 9.23 5.89
C VAL A 72 -6.55 10.24 6.21
N SER A 73 -5.91 10.08 7.37
CA SER A 73 -4.73 10.86 7.75
C SER A 73 -3.64 10.82 6.68
N LEU A 74 -3.02 11.98 6.40
CA LEU A 74 -1.91 12.07 5.44
C LEU A 74 -0.78 11.07 5.78
N PRO A 75 -0.19 10.39 4.78
CA PRO A 75 0.96 9.53 5.01
C PRO A 75 2.18 10.30 5.54
N VAL A 76 3.09 9.59 6.22
CA VAL A 76 4.31 10.17 6.79
C VAL A 76 5.15 10.86 5.71
N LEU A 77 5.42 10.18 4.58
CA LEU A 77 6.18 10.76 3.45
C LEU A 77 5.58 12.07 2.91
N VAL A 78 4.25 12.19 2.85
CA VAL A 78 3.57 13.42 2.41
C VAL A 78 3.73 14.53 3.46
N THR A 79 3.63 14.17 4.73
CA THR A 79 3.79 15.10 5.85
C THR A 79 5.23 15.60 5.95
N GLU A 80 6.21 14.72 5.78
CA GLU A 80 7.63 15.05 5.69
C GLU A 80 7.92 15.91 4.45
N ALA A 81 7.40 15.55 3.27
CA ALA A 81 7.58 16.34 2.05
C ALA A 81 7.00 17.76 2.15
N LEU A 82 5.94 17.97 2.93
CA LEU A 82 5.37 19.29 3.23
C LEU A 82 6.18 20.05 4.30
N ASN A 83 6.74 19.36 5.30
CA ASN A 83 7.57 19.98 6.34
C ASN A 83 8.99 20.34 5.85
N TYR A 84 9.55 19.54 4.93
CA TYR A 84 10.82 19.78 4.25
C TYR A 84 10.67 20.61 2.96
N ALA A 85 9.48 21.13 2.66
CA ALA A 85 9.31 22.11 1.60
C ALA A 85 9.90 23.44 2.05
N ASP A 86 11.14 23.72 1.63
CA ASP A 86 11.74 25.05 1.74
C ASP A 86 10.79 26.13 1.21
N ARG A 87 10.88 27.34 1.76
CA ARG A 87 10.01 28.48 1.40
C ARG A 87 10.03 28.85 -0.08
N CYS A 88 11.02 28.38 -0.84
CA CYS A 88 11.15 28.55 -2.29
C CYS A 88 10.56 27.39 -3.12
N THR A 89 10.28 26.24 -2.51
CA THR A 89 9.74 25.05 -3.19
C THR A 89 8.22 25.01 -3.12
N VAL A 90 7.57 25.61 -4.12
CA VAL A 90 6.10 25.63 -4.22
C VAL A 90 5.59 24.24 -4.59
N GLY A 91 5.15 23.48 -3.58
CA GLY A 91 4.45 22.22 -3.79
C GLY A 91 3.07 22.42 -4.44
N SER A 92 2.63 21.46 -5.25
CA SER A 92 1.29 21.45 -5.86
C SER A 92 0.61 20.10 -5.65
N VAL A 93 -0.70 20.10 -5.38
CA VAL A 93 -1.46 18.90 -4.99
C VAL A 93 -2.73 18.75 -5.83
N ARG A 94 -3.08 17.51 -6.16
CA ARG A 94 -4.34 17.15 -6.83
C ARG A 94 -5.00 15.98 -6.12
N ILE A 95 -6.33 15.98 -6.16
CA ILE A 95 -7.20 14.96 -5.58
C ILE A 95 -8.16 14.52 -6.68
N SER A 96 -8.28 13.21 -6.92
CA SER A 96 -9.17 12.65 -7.94
C SER A 96 -10.38 11.97 -7.31
N PRO A 97 -11.59 12.11 -7.88
CA PRO A 97 -12.78 11.37 -7.44
C PRO A 97 -12.60 9.85 -7.34
N CYS A 98 -11.62 9.24 -8.03
CA CYS A 98 -11.29 7.82 -7.90
C CYS A 98 -10.67 7.42 -6.54
N GLY A 99 -10.46 8.35 -5.60
CA GLY A 99 -9.96 8.08 -4.24
C GLY A 99 -8.45 8.19 -4.08
N TRP A 100 -7.75 8.55 -5.15
CA TRP A 100 -6.31 8.82 -5.18
C TRP A 100 -6.01 10.32 -5.12
N ALA A 101 -4.93 10.68 -4.45
CA ALA A 101 -4.37 12.02 -4.40
C ALA A 101 -2.86 11.99 -4.66
N TRP A 102 -2.32 13.09 -5.15
CA TRP A 102 -0.89 13.22 -5.41
C TRP A 102 -0.36 14.62 -5.16
N LEU A 103 0.89 14.69 -4.67
CA LEU A 103 1.65 15.90 -4.35
C LEU A 103 2.93 15.90 -5.20
N VAL A 104 3.20 17.01 -5.87
CA VAL A 104 4.46 17.29 -6.56
C VAL A 104 5.23 18.34 -5.77
N THR A 105 6.50 18.05 -5.45
CA THR A 105 7.44 19.03 -4.88
C THR A 105 8.85 18.81 -5.42
N GLY A 106 9.44 19.85 -6.01
CA GLY A 106 10.63 19.72 -6.84
C GLY A 106 10.39 18.71 -7.97
N ARG A 107 11.25 17.70 -8.06
CA ARG A 107 11.12 16.57 -9.01
C ARG A 107 10.52 15.30 -8.39
N ARG A 108 9.94 15.37 -7.19
CA ARG A 108 9.34 14.22 -6.49
C ARG A 108 7.83 14.25 -6.62
N LEU A 109 7.26 13.10 -6.98
CA LEU A 109 5.83 12.83 -7.04
C LEU A 109 5.46 11.84 -5.93
N PHE A 110 4.60 12.25 -5.01
CA PHE A 110 4.04 11.42 -3.94
C PHE A 110 2.60 11.06 -4.28
N VAL A 111 2.24 9.77 -4.28
CA VAL A 111 0.91 9.25 -4.65
C VAL A 111 0.34 8.37 -3.52
N TRP A 112 -0.90 8.63 -3.10
CA TRP A 112 -1.56 7.87 -2.02
C TRP A 112 -3.08 7.78 -2.18
N GLN A 113 -3.71 6.83 -1.49
CA GLN A 113 -5.16 6.78 -1.33
C GLN A 113 -5.59 7.69 -0.19
N TYR A 114 -6.39 8.72 -0.48
CA TYR A 114 -6.91 9.65 0.55
C TYR A 114 -8.26 9.20 1.13
N ARG A 115 -8.99 8.29 0.47
CA ARG A 115 -10.22 7.69 1.01
C ARG A 115 -10.28 6.21 0.68
N HIS A 116 -10.93 5.43 1.55
CA HIS A 116 -11.16 4.03 1.26
C HIS A 116 -12.17 3.88 0.12
N VAL A 117 -11.73 3.37 -1.03
CA VAL A 117 -12.63 2.95 -2.11
C VAL A 117 -13.14 1.55 -1.74
N PRO A 118 -14.46 1.34 -1.53
CA PRO A 118 -14.98 -0.01 -1.34
C PRO A 118 -14.71 -0.85 -2.60
N PRO A 119 -14.36 -2.14 -2.49
CA PRO A 119 -14.30 -3.02 -3.65
C PRO A 119 -15.72 -3.14 -4.25
N GLN A 120 -15.98 -2.39 -5.32
CA GLN A 120 -17.31 -2.30 -5.91
C GLN A 120 -17.60 -3.57 -6.72
N SER A 121 -18.47 -4.42 -6.16
CA SER A 121 -19.24 -5.47 -6.87
C SER A 121 -18.47 -6.46 -7.78
N SER A 122 -17.14 -6.58 -7.68
CA SER A 122 -16.41 -7.72 -8.25
C SER A 122 -16.81 -9.00 -7.49
N GLY A 123 -17.85 -9.68 -7.97
CA GLY A 123 -18.57 -10.76 -7.25
C GLY A 123 -17.78 -12.04 -6.97
N PHE A 124 -16.48 -12.05 -7.25
CA PHE A 124 -15.57 -13.13 -6.88
C PHE A 124 -14.89 -12.80 -5.54
N ALA A 125 -15.46 -13.34 -4.45
CA ALA A 125 -14.90 -13.22 -3.11
C ALA A 125 -13.72 -14.20 -2.94
N ASP A 126 -12.59 -13.89 -3.57
CA ASP A 126 -11.36 -14.67 -3.43
C ASP A 126 -11.00 -14.87 -1.94
N SER A 127 -10.93 -16.14 -1.54
CA SER A 127 -10.79 -16.55 -0.13
C SER A 127 -9.40 -16.32 0.47
N ALA A 128 -8.51 -15.63 -0.26
CA ALA A 128 -7.24 -15.14 0.25
C ALA A 128 -7.42 -13.79 0.95
N GLY A 129 -7.27 -13.78 2.29
CA GLY A 129 -7.41 -12.60 3.16
C GLY A 129 -6.35 -11.50 3.02
N ARG A 130 -5.99 -11.11 1.78
CA ARG A 130 -4.87 -10.23 1.42
C ARG A 130 -5.32 -8.84 0.91
N ARG A 131 -6.63 -8.55 0.97
CA ARG A 131 -7.30 -7.46 0.22
C ARG A 131 -6.99 -6.01 0.70
N TRP A 132 -6.38 -5.81 1.88
CA TRP A 132 -6.41 -4.51 2.59
C TRP A 132 -5.05 -3.76 2.69
N THR A 133 -3.91 -4.38 2.38
CA THR A 133 -2.59 -3.88 2.80
C THR A 133 -2.06 -2.60 2.14
N MET A 134 -2.83 -1.97 1.23
CA MET A 134 -2.46 -0.70 0.57
C MET A 134 -3.01 0.55 1.28
N THR A 135 -3.96 0.42 2.22
CA THR A 135 -4.53 1.58 2.91
C THR A 135 -3.47 2.31 3.73
N GLY A 136 -3.17 3.56 3.37
CA GLY A 136 -2.13 4.37 4.01
C GLY A 136 -0.73 4.23 3.40
N GLN A 137 -0.53 3.42 2.35
CA GLN A 137 0.72 3.45 1.59
C GLN A 137 0.80 4.72 0.73
N CYS A 138 1.90 5.44 0.86
CA CYS A 138 2.34 6.44 -0.11
C CYS A 138 3.43 5.83 -0.99
N ARG A 139 3.46 6.22 -2.27
CA ARG A 139 4.54 5.89 -3.21
C ARG A 139 5.21 7.18 -3.65
N GLU A 140 6.54 7.18 -3.63
CA GLU A 140 7.36 8.24 -4.21
C GLU A 140 7.82 7.77 -5.60
N LEU A 141 7.83 8.70 -6.56
CA LEU A 141 8.31 8.49 -7.93
C LEU A 141 9.13 9.72 -8.36
N ASN A 142 10.29 9.50 -8.97
CA ASN A 142 11.08 10.57 -9.59
C ASN A 142 10.47 11.00 -10.93
N LEU A 143 10.10 12.27 -11.03
CA LEU A 143 9.60 12.88 -12.27
C LEU A 143 10.68 12.93 -13.36
N PRO A 144 10.31 13.01 -14.65
CA PRO A 144 11.25 13.27 -15.74
C PRO A 144 12.07 14.55 -15.50
N PRO A 145 13.34 14.63 -15.93
CA PRO A 145 14.12 15.87 -15.88
C PRO A 145 13.43 17.01 -16.62
N SER A 146 13.52 18.22 -16.07
CA SER A 146 12.94 19.45 -16.63
C SER A 146 13.68 20.63 -15.99
N ASP A 147 13.93 21.68 -16.76
CA ASP A 147 14.44 22.95 -16.24
C ASP A 147 13.30 23.83 -15.71
N LEU A 148 12.05 23.51 -16.09
CA LEU A 148 10.83 24.15 -15.63
C LEU A 148 10.20 23.44 -14.42
N SER A 149 9.51 24.20 -13.57
CA SER A 149 8.87 23.66 -12.35
C SER A 149 7.66 22.79 -12.67
N HIS A 150 7.72 21.51 -12.30
CA HIS A 150 6.60 20.57 -12.40
C HIS A 150 5.36 21.04 -11.61
N LYS A 151 4.19 20.64 -12.09
CA LYS A 151 2.90 20.84 -11.41
C LYS A 151 2.12 19.53 -11.37
N ALA A 152 1.38 19.30 -10.29
CA ALA A 152 0.51 18.13 -10.16
C ALA A 152 -0.63 18.10 -11.21
N ASP A 153 -0.92 19.22 -11.89
CA ASP A 153 -1.82 19.29 -13.05
C ASP A 153 -1.29 18.54 -14.28
N LEU A 154 0.03 18.37 -14.42
CA LEU A 154 0.70 17.61 -15.48
C LEU A 154 0.88 16.12 -15.12
N VAL A 155 0.18 15.64 -14.08
CA VAL A 155 0.26 14.27 -13.58
C VAL A 155 -1.15 13.66 -13.55
N CYS A 156 -1.29 12.43 -14.05
CA CYS A 156 -2.54 11.70 -14.10
C CYS A 156 -2.39 10.31 -13.48
N ILE A 157 -3.25 9.98 -12.50
CA ILE A 157 -3.31 8.66 -11.86
C ILE A 157 -4.47 7.86 -12.44
N ILE A 158 -4.15 6.75 -13.10
CA ILE A 158 -5.08 5.93 -13.88
C ILE A 158 -5.38 4.65 -13.08
N SER A 159 -6.59 4.57 -12.53
CA SER A 159 -7.07 3.44 -11.74
C SER A 159 -8.18 2.71 -12.51
N GLY A 160 -7.84 1.60 -13.17
CA GLY A 160 -8.78 0.76 -13.89
C GLY A 160 -9.60 -0.15 -12.97
N GLU A 161 -10.78 -0.59 -13.42
CA GLU A 161 -11.58 -1.58 -12.70
C GLU A 161 -10.83 -2.92 -12.58
N GLY A 162 -10.93 -3.56 -11.42
CA GLY A 162 -10.17 -4.78 -11.10
C GLY A 162 -8.69 -4.56 -10.75
N ASN A 163 -8.05 -3.46 -11.17
CA ASN A 163 -6.66 -3.20 -10.82
C ASN A 163 -6.55 -2.63 -9.38
N HIS A 164 -5.66 -3.22 -8.57
CA HIS A 164 -5.41 -2.83 -7.19
C HIS A 164 -4.40 -1.68 -7.04
N VAL A 165 -3.57 -1.45 -8.06
CA VAL A 165 -2.49 -0.45 -8.04
C VAL A 165 -2.57 0.36 -9.34
N PRO A 166 -2.74 1.69 -9.27
CA PRO A 166 -2.91 2.49 -10.47
C PRO A 166 -1.61 2.58 -11.26
N SER A 167 -1.76 2.84 -12.56
CA SER A 167 -0.67 3.37 -13.38
C SER A 167 -0.63 4.89 -13.27
N CYS A 168 0.48 5.50 -13.68
CA CYS A 168 0.71 6.94 -13.58
C CYS A 168 1.31 7.48 -14.87
N VAL A 169 0.83 8.63 -15.34
CA VAL A 169 1.49 9.45 -16.37
C VAL A 169 1.95 10.75 -15.72
N ALA A 170 3.16 11.19 -15.99
CA ALA A 170 3.63 12.55 -15.71
C ALA A 170 4.22 13.17 -16.97
N VAL A 171 4.00 14.47 -17.17
CA VAL A 171 4.54 15.24 -18.29
C VAL A 171 5.37 16.41 -17.75
N THR A 172 6.51 16.71 -18.37
CA THR A 172 7.23 17.96 -18.09
C THR A 172 6.49 19.15 -18.71
N PRO A 173 6.69 20.39 -18.20
CA PRO A 173 6.24 21.58 -18.92
C PRO A 173 6.85 21.73 -20.34
N GLU A 174 7.86 20.93 -20.69
CA GLU A 174 8.57 20.92 -21.97
C GLU A 174 8.07 19.85 -22.95
N GLY A 175 7.24 18.89 -22.52
CA GLY A 175 6.65 17.84 -23.38
C GLY A 175 7.15 16.41 -23.16
N ILE A 176 8.15 16.17 -22.31
CA ILE A 176 8.63 14.81 -22.00
C ILE A 176 7.57 14.07 -21.17
N VAL A 177 7.08 12.94 -21.69
CA VAL A 177 6.04 12.09 -21.08
C VAL A 177 6.69 10.86 -20.46
N ARG A 178 6.48 10.62 -19.16
CA ARG A 178 6.87 9.39 -18.47
C ARG A 178 5.64 8.62 -17.97
N TYR A 179 5.55 7.35 -18.32
CA TYR A 179 4.49 6.43 -17.93
C TYR A 179 5.02 5.31 -17.02
N TRP A 180 4.38 5.10 -15.87
CA TRP A 180 4.58 3.94 -15.00
C TRP A 180 3.38 2.99 -15.11
N PRO A 181 3.56 1.75 -15.59
CA PRO A 181 2.49 0.74 -15.61
C PRO A 181 1.94 0.38 -14.21
N SER A 182 2.68 0.67 -13.14
CA SER A 182 2.23 0.53 -11.76
C SER A 182 3.05 1.43 -10.82
N ILE A 183 2.39 2.23 -9.98
CA ILE A 183 3.08 3.08 -8.98
C ILE A 183 3.83 2.28 -7.88
N THR A 184 3.71 0.94 -7.83
CA THR A 184 4.54 0.14 -6.92
C THR A 184 5.99 0.00 -7.36
N HIS A 185 6.27 0.12 -8.67
CA HIS A 185 7.56 -0.22 -9.28
C HIS A 185 8.13 1.00 -10.01
N GLU A 186 8.77 1.91 -9.27
CA GLU A 186 9.36 3.14 -9.82
C GLU A 186 10.30 2.88 -11.01
N GLY A 187 11.16 1.86 -10.89
CA GLY A 187 12.13 1.47 -11.92
C GLY A 187 11.53 0.84 -13.18
N THR A 188 10.22 0.60 -13.24
CA THR A 188 9.54 0.25 -14.49
C THR A 188 8.73 1.43 -14.98
N SER A 189 9.32 2.20 -15.90
CA SER A 189 8.64 3.25 -16.65
C SER A 189 9.03 3.20 -18.13
N VAL A 190 8.19 3.82 -18.96
CA VAL A 190 8.45 4.12 -20.37
C VAL A 190 8.48 5.63 -20.50
N GLU A 191 9.39 6.17 -21.30
CA GLU A 191 9.54 7.60 -21.55
C GLU A 191 9.49 7.86 -23.06
N ASP A 192 8.80 8.93 -23.43
CA ASP A 192 8.62 9.39 -24.80
C ASP A 192 8.56 10.93 -24.81
N ASN A 193 8.73 11.56 -25.97
CA ASN A 193 8.64 13.01 -26.09
C ASN A 193 7.41 13.39 -26.93
N ALA A 194 6.44 14.07 -26.32
CA ALA A 194 5.38 14.71 -27.07
C ALA A 194 5.98 15.94 -27.78
N ASP A 195 6.18 15.82 -29.10
CA ASP A 195 6.71 16.87 -29.97
C ASP A 195 5.76 18.08 -30.05
N LEU A 196 5.75 18.87 -28.99
CA LEU A 196 5.00 20.10 -28.82
C LEU A 196 5.70 21.23 -29.57
N GLN A 197 5.73 21.11 -30.90
CA GLN A 197 6.30 22.11 -31.79
C GLN A 197 5.77 23.50 -31.45
N VAL A 198 6.69 24.43 -31.21
CA VAL A 198 6.36 25.80 -30.81
C VAL A 198 5.73 26.51 -32.00
N ASN A 199 4.40 26.49 -32.05
CA ASN A 199 3.60 27.29 -32.97
C ASN A 199 3.82 28.77 -32.66
N HIS A 200 4.77 29.39 -33.37
CA HIS A 200 4.89 30.84 -33.43
C HIS A 200 3.62 31.42 -34.08
N VAL A 201 2.93 32.28 -33.33
CA VAL A 201 1.74 33.06 -33.74
C VAL A 201 2.09 34.54 -33.72
#